data_AF-A0A803R0K5-F1
#
_entry.id   AF-A0A803R0K5-F1
#
_cell.length_a   1.000
_cell.length_b   1.000
_cell.length_c   1.000
_cell.angle_alpha   90.00
_cell.angle_beta   90.00
_cell.angle_gamma   90.00
#
_symmetry.space_group_name_H-M   'P 1'
#
loop_
_entity.id
_entity.type
_entity.pdbx_description
1 polymer ?
#
loop_
_entity_poly.entity_id
_entity_poly.type
_entity_poly.pdbx_seq_one_letter_code
_entity_poly.pdbx_strand_id
1 'polypeptide(L)'
;MLDEEDDDDEEEEECEDDESDVGDFVREVLGNSRLHQVQRIPRHMKRLVSDVMLEERREENTSDYSEEVAKRVCKRFESWKEVQCNTIDMMVEQDYSKDLQGWTTKNNKEQMGETAIEIEYAIFGLLVEELAAELVCLGGK
;
A
#
# COMPACT_ATOMS: atom_id res chain seq x y z
N MET A 1 -35.64 -21.59 79.27
CA MET A 1 -36.55 -21.87 78.14
C MET A 1 -35.64 -21.78 76.93
N LEU A 2 -35.00 -22.89 76.54
CA LEU A 2 -35.49 -23.88 75.56
C LEU A 2 -35.78 -23.16 74.24
N ASP A 3 -34.78 -23.12 73.36
CA ASP A 3 -34.64 -23.99 72.16
C ASP A 3 -35.70 -23.63 71.11
N GLU A 4 -35.26 -23.22 69.92
CA GLU A 4 -35.51 -23.92 68.65
C GLU A 4 -34.47 -23.42 67.63
N GLU A 5 -33.57 -24.33 67.24
CA GLU A 5 -32.76 -24.28 66.03
C GLU A 5 -33.69 -24.61 64.86
N ASP A 6 -33.65 -23.82 63.78
CA ASP A 6 -34.27 -24.18 62.50
C ASP A 6 -33.16 -24.07 61.44
N ASP A 7 -32.57 -25.22 61.17
CA ASP A 7 -31.67 -25.52 60.06
C ASP A 7 -32.50 -25.55 58.78
N ASP A 8 -32.47 -24.48 57.99
CA ASP A 8 -32.81 -24.56 56.57
C ASP A 8 -31.50 -24.68 55.78
N ASP A 9 -31.09 -25.93 55.58
CA ASP A 9 -30.12 -26.39 54.60
C ASP A 9 -30.61 -26.03 53.19
N GLU A 10 -30.27 -24.83 52.70
CA GLU A 10 -30.34 -24.54 51.27
C GLU A 10 -29.16 -25.23 50.57
N GLU A 11 -29.46 -26.41 50.04
CA GLU A 11 -28.60 -27.23 49.19
C GLU A 11 -27.84 -26.37 48.17
N GLU A 12 -26.51 -26.36 48.26
CA GLU A 12 -25.64 -25.90 47.18
C GLU A 12 -25.89 -26.82 45.97
N GLU A 13 -26.75 -26.38 45.06
CA GLU A 13 -26.83 -26.92 43.71
C GLU A 13 -25.45 -26.72 43.05
N GLU A 14 -24.62 -27.77 43.12
CA GLU A 14 -23.46 -27.95 42.26
C GLU A 14 -23.94 -27.87 40.82
N CYS A 15 -23.89 -26.66 40.24
CA CYS A 15 -23.95 -26.48 38.81
C CYS A 15 -22.80 -27.30 38.23
N GLU A 16 -23.11 -28.49 37.70
CA GLU A 16 -22.20 -29.26 36.86
C GLU A 16 -21.79 -28.36 35.68
N ASP A 17 -20.63 -27.75 35.85
CA ASP A 17 -19.99 -26.81 34.95
C ASP A 17 -19.50 -27.56 33.71
N ASP A 18 -20.42 -27.93 32.81
CA ASP A 18 -20.10 -28.46 31.48
C ASP A 18 -19.65 -27.34 30.53
N GLU A 19 -18.73 -26.48 30.99
CA GLU A 19 -18.01 -25.48 30.19
C GLU A 19 -17.07 -26.15 29.16
N SER A 20 -16.92 -27.47 29.23
CA SER A 20 -16.02 -28.23 28.36
C SER A 20 -16.52 -28.30 26.92
N ASP A 21 -17.84 -28.30 26.70
CA ASP A 21 -18.43 -28.40 25.36
C ASP A 21 -18.52 -27.05 24.65
N VAL A 22 -18.89 -25.97 25.37
CA VAL A 22 -19.03 -24.64 24.75
C VAL A 22 -17.68 -24.10 24.32
N GLY A 23 -16.64 -24.29 25.12
CA GLY A 23 -15.27 -23.89 24.80
C GLY A 23 -14.74 -24.59 23.54
N ASP A 24 -15.01 -25.90 23.41
CA ASP A 24 -14.60 -26.70 22.26
C ASP A 24 -15.45 -26.42 21.02
N PHE A 25 -16.75 -26.20 21.18
CA PHE A 25 -17.64 -25.76 20.11
C PHE A 25 -17.24 -24.38 19.58
N VAL A 26 -16.94 -23.41 20.45
CA VAL A 26 -16.45 -22.08 20.04
C VAL A 26 -15.11 -22.21 19.33
N ARG A 27 -14.20 -23.06 19.82
CA ARG A 27 -12.89 -23.31 19.22
C ARG A 27 -13.02 -23.98 17.85
N GLU A 28 -13.94 -24.93 17.69
CA GLU A 28 -14.25 -25.62 16.45
C GLU A 28 -14.92 -24.68 15.44
N VAL A 29 -15.92 -23.90 15.87
CA VAL A 29 -16.58 -22.90 15.03
C VAL A 29 -15.58 -21.84 14.57
N LEU A 30 -14.68 -21.38 15.45
CA LEU A 30 -13.62 -20.43 15.09
C LEU A 30 -12.59 -21.07 14.14
N GLY A 31 -12.19 -22.32 14.39
CA GLY A 31 -11.28 -23.13 13.56
C GLY A 31 -11.80 -23.40 12.15
N ASN A 32 -13.10 -23.70 12.05
CA ASN A 32 -13.81 -23.98 10.80
C ASN A 32 -14.28 -22.70 10.09
N SER A 33 -14.37 -21.58 10.81
CA SER A 33 -14.63 -20.30 10.19
C SER A 33 -13.43 -19.87 9.35
N ARG A 34 -13.70 -19.20 8.24
CA ARG A 34 -12.67 -18.48 7.48
C ARG A 34 -12.15 -17.25 8.24
N LEU A 35 -12.34 -17.14 9.56
CA LEU A 35 -11.73 -16.08 10.37
C LEU A 35 -10.22 -16.24 10.47
N HIS A 36 -9.68 -17.46 10.33
CA HIS A 36 -8.25 -17.65 10.09
C HIS A 36 -7.78 -17.10 8.73
N GLN A 37 -8.71 -16.90 7.79
CA GLN A 37 -8.53 -16.15 6.54
C GLN A 37 -8.95 -14.68 6.65
N VAL A 38 -9.27 -14.17 7.85
CA VAL A 38 -9.13 -12.72 8.10
C VAL A 38 -7.65 -12.45 7.89
N GLN A 39 -7.34 -11.98 6.68
CA GLN A 39 -6.00 -11.61 6.25
C GLN A 39 -5.32 -10.92 7.43
N ARG A 40 -4.17 -11.46 7.88
CA ARG A 40 -3.43 -10.87 9.00
C ARG A 40 -3.34 -9.38 8.71
N ILE A 41 -4.08 -8.57 9.47
CA ILE A 41 -4.13 -7.12 9.25
C ILE A 41 -2.68 -6.65 9.27
N PRO A 42 -2.20 -6.03 8.18
CA PRO A 42 -0.81 -5.65 8.08
C PRO A 42 -0.40 -4.79 9.27
N ARG A 43 0.83 -4.97 9.77
CA ARG A 43 1.31 -4.25 10.97
C ARG A 43 1.15 -2.73 10.85
N HIS A 44 1.35 -2.18 9.65
CA HIS A 44 1.19 -0.75 9.39
C HIS A 44 -0.26 -0.30 9.55
N MET A 45 -1.26 -1.11 9.16
CA MET A 45 -2.66 -0.78 9.35
C MET A 45 -3.04 -0.78 10.83
N LYS A 46 -2.54 -1.75 11.61
CA LYS A 46 -2.76 -1.77 13.07
C LYS A 46 -2.15 -0.55 13.75
N ARG A 47 -0.94 -0.16 13.33
CA ARG A 47 -0.27 1.04 13.82
C ARG A 47 -1.07 2.29 13.48
N LEU A 48 -1.53 2.42 12.24
CA LEU A 48 -2.31 3.57 11.79
C LEU A 48 -3.60 3.74 12.63
N VAL A 49 -4.35 2.66 12.85
CA VAL A 49 -5.56 2.72 13.69
C VAL A 49 -5.20 3.10 15.13
N SER A 50 -4.11 2.56 15.68
CA SER A 50 -3.64 2.92 17.02
C SER A 50 -3.24 4.39 17.14
N ASP A 51 -2.52 4.92 16.15
CA ASP A 51 -2.08 6.32 16.13
C ASP A 51 -3.30 7.25 16.04
N VAL A 52 -4.26 6.94 15.16
CA VAL A 52 -5.52 7.72 15.03
C VAL A 52 -6.37 7.64 16.30
N MET A 53 -6.48 6.48 16.95
CA MET A 53 -7.17 6.36 18.24
C MET A 53 -6.52 7.23 19.33
N LEU A 54 -5.19 7.34 19.34
CA LEU A 54 -4.47 8.18 20.30
C LEU A 54 -4.64 9.68 20.02
N GLU A 55 -4.80 10.09 18.76
CA GLU A 55 -5.14 11.47 18.38
C GLU A 55 -6.56 11.82 18.83
N GLU A 56 -7.55 10.98 18.49
CA GLU A 56 -8.97 11.20 18.79
C GLU A 56 -9.30 11.19 20.29
N ARG A 57 -8.46 10.53 21.11
CA ARG A 57 -8.54 10.59 22.59
C ARG A 57 -7.90 11.85 23.19
N ARG A 58 -7.01 12.55 22.47
CA ARG A 58 -6.37 13.78 22.97
C ARG A 58 -7.16 15.04 22.63
N GLU A 59 -7.88 15.03 21.51
CA GLU A 59 -8.67 16.19 21.08
C GLU A 59 -9.89 16.45 21.97
N GLU A 60 -10.45 15.40 22.55
CA GLU A 60 -11.59 15.50 23.45
C GLU A 60 -11.18 14.93 24.80
N ASN A 61 -11.11 15.76 25.85
CA ASN A 61 -10.82 15.36 27.23
C ASN A 61 -11.95 14.49 27.83
N THR A 62 -12.53 13.59 27.05
CA THR A 62 -13.61 12.69 27.44
C THR A 62 -13.00 11.39 27.96
N SER A 63 -13.20 11.19 29.25
CA SER A 63 -12.85 9.97 29.96
C SER A 63 -13.65 8.79 29.36
N ASP A 64 -12.96 8.02 28.52
CA ASP A 64 -13.13 6.57 28.38
C ASP A 64 -14.46 6.02 27.84
N TYR A 65 -14.97 6.69 26.81
CA TYR A 65 -16.07 6.20 26.00
C TYR A 65 -15.51 5.54 24.73
N SER A 66 -15.14 4.27 24.88
CA SER A 66 -14.48 3.44 23.86
C SER A 66 -15.27 3.40 22.53
N GLU A 67 -16.60 3.41 22.60
CA GLU A 67 -17.46 3.32 21.43
C GLU A 67 -17.52 4.63 20.63
N GLU A 68 -17.55 5.77 21.31
CA GLU A 68 -17.60 7.11 20.74
C GLU A 68 -16.29 7.44 20.03
N VAL A 69 -15.15 7.08 20.64
CA VAL A 69 -13.84 7.16 20.01
C VAL A 69 -13.82 6.28 18.75
N ALA A 70 -14.31 5.04 18.83
CA ALA A 70 -14.36 4.15 17.67
C ALA A 70 -15.21 4.73 16.53
N LYS A 71 -16.39 5.31 16.83
CA LYS A 71 -17.26 5.98 15.84
C LYS A 71 -16.55 7.14 15.15
N ARG A 72 -15.80 7.97 15.89
CA ARG A 72 -15.03 9.09 15.30
C ARG A 72 -13.89 8.60 14.43
N VAL A 73 -13.14 7.61 14.91
CA VAL A 73 -12.05 6.96 14.16
C VAL A 73 -12.59 6.42 12.82
N CYS A 74 -13.72 5.70 12.84
CA CYS A 74 -14.37 5.21 11.62
C CYS A 74 -14.76 6.36 10.67
N LYS A 75 -15.41 7.41 11.19
CA LYS A 75 -15.80 8.59 10.40
C LYS A 75 -14.59 9.30 9.76
N ARG A 76 -13.46 9.36 10.45
CA ARG A 76 -12.20 9.93 9.95
C ARG A 76 -11.57 9.07 8.85
N PHE A 77 -11.61 7.74 9.00
CA PHE A 77 -11.17 6.85 7.91
C PHE A 77 -12.08 6.94 6.67
N GLU A 78 -13.39 7.13 6.86
CA GLU A 78 -14.32 7.38 5.76
C GLU A 78 -14.02 8.67 5.02
N SER A 79 -13.63 9.75 5.71
CA SER A 79 -13.25 11.01 5.04
C SER A 79 -11.90 10.91 4.31
N TRP A 80 -10.96 10.07 4.76
CA TRP A 80 -9.72 9.80 4.03
C TRP A 80 -9.92 8.98 2.75
N LYS A 81 -11.01 8.22 2.68
CA LYS A 81 -11.43 7.53 1.44
C LYS A 81 -11.85 8.53 0.34
N GLU A 82 -12.23 9.75 0.71
CA GLU A 82 -12.71 10.78 -0.23
C GLU A 82 -11.59 11.63 -0.86
N VAL A 83 -10.31 11.37 -0.57
CA VAL A 83 -9.22 11.95 -1.37
C VAL A 83 -9.16 11.21 -2.69
N GLN A 84 -10.06 11.58 -3.61
CA GLN A 84 -10.09 11.09 -4.98
C GLN A 84 -8.67 11.13 -5.56
N CYS A 85 -8.28 10.05 -6.22
CA CYS A 85 -6.96 9.79 -6.80
C CYS A 85 -6.32 10.97 -7.57
N ASN A 86 -7.12 11.95 -7.99
CA ASN A 86 -6.71 13.21 -8.61
C ASN A 86 -5.53 13.94 -7.96
N THR A 87 -5.34 13.99 -6.64
CA THR A 87 -4.25 14.82 -6.09
C THR A 87 -2.88 14.21 -6.31
N ILE A 88 -2.72 12.90 -6.07
CA ILE A 88 -1.47 12.20 -6.38
C ILE A 88 -1.30 12.08 -7.89
N ASP A 89 -2.35 11.72 -8.63
CA ASP A 89 -2.27 11.56 -10.08
C ASP A 89 -1.89 12.89 -10.77
N MET A 90 -2.45 14.01 -10.32
CA MET A 90 -2.12 15.35 -10.85
C MET A 90 -0.72 15.82 -10.46
N MET A 91 -0.22 15.48 -9.26
CA MET A 91 1.17 15.77 -8.87
C MET A 91 2.18 14.96 -9.69
N VAL A 92 1.87 13.69 -9.92
CA VAL A 92 2.70 12.76 -10.71
C VAL A 92 2.73 13.16 -12.18
N GLU A 93 1.58 13.46 -12.79
CA GLU A 93 1.48 13.86 -14.21
C GLU A 93 2.19 15.19 -14.50
N GLN A 94 2.08 16.17 -13.59
CA GLN A 94 2.78 17.45 -13.74
C GLN A 94 4.30 17.30 -13.72
N ASP A 95 4.85 16.45 -12.86
CA ASP A 95 6.29 16.22 -12.79
C ASP A 95 6.81 15.46 -14.02
N TYR A 96 6.10 14.43 -14.49
CA TYR A 96 6.48 13.73 -15.72
C TYR A 96 6.40 14.60 -16.99
N SER A 97 5.42 15.51 -17.09
CA SER A 97 5.31 16.40 -18.26
C SER A 97 6.47 17.39 -18.39
N LYS A 98 7.01 17.87 -17.26
CA LYS A 98 8.15 18.82 -17.24
C LYS A 98 9.42 18.14 -17.71
N ASP A 99 9.66 16.91 -17.25
CA ASP A 99 10.83 16.12 -17.65
C ASP A 99 10.78 15.75 -19.14
N LEU A 100 9.59 15.42 -19.65
CA LEU A 100 9.41 15.06 -21.05
C LEU A 100 9.57 16.26 -21.99
N GLN A 101 9.04 17.44 -21.62
CA GLN A 101 9.21 18.67 -22.40
C GLN A 101 10.66 19.15 -22.44
N GLY A 102 11.43 18.97 -21.35
CA GLY A 102 12.85 19.33 -21.28
C GLY A 102 13.76 18.49 -22.18
N TRP A 103 13.53 17.17 -22.25
CA TRP A 103 14.36 16.25 -23.03
C TRP A 103 14.14 16.38 -24.55
N THR A 104 12.88 16.55 -24.98
CA THR A 104 12.53 16.46 -26.42
C THR A 104 12.52 17.80 -27.17
N THR A 105 12.35 18.94 -26.49
CA THR A 105 11.93 20.17 -27.20
C THR A 105 13.05 21.13 -27.62
N LYS A 106 14.23 21.16 -27.00
CA LYS A 106 15.13 22.33 -27.17
C LYS A 106 16.57 22.13 -27.61
N ASN A 107 17.23 21.00 -27.29
CA ASN A 107 18.65 20.83 -27.63
C ASN A 107 18.96 19.66 -28.55
N ASN A 108 18.07 18.67 -28.67
CA ASN A 108 18.49 17.38 -29.18
C ASN A 108 18.20 17.16 -30.68
N LYS A 109 17.19 17.82 -31.25
CA LYS A 109 16.77 17.52 -32.63
C LYS A 109 17.74 18.06 -33.69
N GLU A 110 18.22 19.29 -33.52
CA GLU A 110 19.17 19.91 -34.44
C GLU A 110 20.57 19.31 -34.27
N GLN A 111 21.04 19.13 -33.03
CA GLN A 111 22.30 18.44 -32.74
C GLN A 111 22.33 16.98 -33.24
N MET A 112 21.22 16.24 -33.09
CA MET A 112 21.12 14.88 -33.64
C MET A 112 21.16 14.89 -35.17
N GLY A 113 20.55 15.90 -35.81
CA GLY A 113 20.60 16.07 -37.26
C GLY A 113 22.01 16.38 -37.77
N GLU A 114 22.71 17.34 -37.14
CA GLU A 114 24.09 17.69 -37.48
C GLU A 114 25.03 16.49 -37.28
N THR A 115 24.91 15.79 -36.14
CA THR A 115 25.71 14.59 -35.85
C THR A 115 25.44 13.46 -36.84
N ALA A 116 24.17 13.26 -37.24
CA ALA A 116 23.83 12.25 -38.24
C ALA A 116 24.47 12.57 -39.60
N ILE A 117 24.43 13.84 -40.01
CA ILE A 117 25.07 14.30 -41.26
C ILE A 117 26.59 14.07 -41.20
N GLU A 118 27.26 14.39 -40.08
CA GLU A 118 28.70 14.14 -39.91
C GLU A 118 29.04 12.64 -40.05
N ILE A 119 28.23 11.76 -39.45
CA ILE A 119 28.40 10.31 -39.57
C ILE A 119 28.22 9.86 -41.03
N GLU A 120 27.19 10.37 -41.73
CA GLU A 120 26.94 10.04 -43.14
C GLU A 120 28.11 10.46 -44.03
N TYR A 121 28.66 11.66 -43.84
CA TYR A 121 29.83 12.14 -44.59
C TYR A 121 31.06 11.27 -44.33
N ALA A 122 31.30 10.88 -43.07
CA ALA A 122 32.42 10.02 -42.72
C ALA A 122 32.32 8.64 -43.39
N ILE A 123 31.13 8.02 -43.35
CA ILE A 123 30.88 6.73 -44.02
C ILE A 123 31.06 6.87 -45.53
N PHE A 124 30.45 7.89 -46.14
CA PHE A 124 30.54 8.10 -47.59
C PHE A 124 31.99 8.31 -48.04
N GLY A 125 32.78 9.10 -47.28
CA GLY A 125 34.21 9.30 -47.56
C GLY A 125 34.99 7.98 -47.57
N LEU A 126 34.78 7.13 -46.56
CA LEU A 126 35.43 5.81 -46.49
C LEU A 126 35.06 4.91 -47.66
N LEU A 127 33.78 4.88 -48.04
CA LEU A 127 33.30 4.08 -49.18
C LEU A 127 33.89 4.57 -50.51
N VAL A 128 34.02 5.89 -50.69
CA VAL A 128 34.64 6.47 -51.89
C VAL A 128 36.13 6.18 -51.94
N GLU A 129 36.83 6.24 -50.80
CA GLU A 129 38.24 5.90 -50.70
C GLU A 129 38.49 4.42 -51.03
N GLU A 130 37.67 3.51 -50.49
CA GLU A 130 37.70 2.09 -50.79
C GLU A 130 37.47 1.83 -52.30
N LEU A 131 36.43 2.44 -52.88
CA LEU A 131 36.14 2.32 -54.31
C LEU A 131 37.29 2.85 -55.19
N ALA A 132 37.91 3.97 -54.80
CA ALA A 132 39.04 4.54 -55.53
C ALA A 132 40.27 3.62 -55.47
N ALA A 133 40.55 3.03 -54.31
CA ALA A 133 41.63 2.06 -54.15
C ALA A 133 41.40 0.82 -55.02
N GLU A 134 40.17 0.28 -55.05
CA GLU A 134 39.81 -0.85 -55.92
C GLU A 134 40.02 -0.52 -57.41
N LEU A 135 39.58 0.66 -57.86
CA LEU A 135 39.74 1.09 -59.25
C LEU A 135 41.21 1.25 -59.66
N VAL A 136 42.06 1.80 -58.78
CA VAL A 136 43.51 1.91 -59.02
C VAL A 136 44.17 0.52 -59.07
N CYS A 137 43.75 -0.41 -58.20
CA CYS A 137 44.22 -1.80 -58.24
C CYS A 137 43.76 -2.56 -59.50
N LEU A 138 42.58 -2.22 -60.05
CA LEU A 138 42.05 -2.81 -61.29
C LEU A 138 42.68 -2.22 -62.56
N GLY A 139 43.11 -0.95 -62.54
CA GLY A 139 43.74 -0.27 -63.67
C GLY A 139 45.24 -0.55 -63.86
N GLY A 140 45.87 -1.32 -62.96
CA GLY A 140 47.30 -1.66 -62.98
C GLY A 140 47.67 -2.93 -63.75
N LYS A 141 46.84 -3.40 -64.70
CA LYS A 141 47.12 -4.55 -65.58
C LYS A 141 47.16 -4.15 -67.04
#